data_AF-A0A3N9URZ9-F1
#
_entry.id   AF-A0A3N9URZ9-F1
#
_cell.length_a   1.000
_cell.length_b   1.000
_cell.length_c   1.000
_cell.angle_alpha   90.00
_cell.angle_beta   90.00
_cell.angle_gamma   90.00
#
_symmetry.space_group_name_H-M   'P 1'
#
loop_
_entity.id
_entity.type
_entity.pdbx_description
1 polymer ?
#
loop_
_entity_poly.entity_id
_entity_poly.type
_entity_poly.pdbx_seq_one_letter_code
_entity_poly.pdbx_strand_id
1 'polypeptide(L)' 'MTGRLRERLDELERQGLTRRRRVLSSPQGVDITVDGRRLVNFCGNDYLGLANHPRVVQ' A
#
# COMPACT_ATOMS: atom_id res chain seq x y z
N MET A 1 23.21 -20.05 4.07
CA MET A 1 23.03 -18.61 3.76
C MET A 1 21.64 -18.06 4.14
N THR A 2 20.61 -18.89 4.30
CA THR A 2 19.24 -18.48 4.69
C THR A 2 19.02 -18.25 6.19
N GLY A 3 19.86 -18.80 7.07
CA GLY A 3 19.72 -18.65 8.54
C GLY A 3 19.76 -17.20 9.01
N ARG A 4 20.78 -16.44 8.58
CA ARG A 4 20.92 -15.00 8.87
C ARG A 4 19.72 -14.16 8.45
N LEU A 5 19.07 -14.52 7.33
CA LEU A 5 17.88 -13.82 6.85
C LEU A 5 16.67 -14.08 7.76
N ARG A 6 16.48 -15.33 8.22
CA ARG A 6 15.41 -15.66 9.17
C ARG A 6 15.60 -14.94 10.50
N GLU A 7 16.80 -14.97 11.05
CA GLU A 7 17.11 -14.27 12.31
C GLU A 7 16.81 -12.77 12.23
N ARG A 8 17.10 -12.13 11.08
CA ARG A 8 16.77 -10.72 10.85
C ARG A 8 15.27 -10.48 10.69
N LEU A 9 14.53 -11.38 10.06
CA LEU A 9 13.07 -11.28 9.97
C LEU A 9 12.42 -11.46 11.34
N ASP A 10 12.90 -12.40 12.15
CA ASP A 10 12.40 -12.62 13.51
C ASP A 10 12.66 -11.40 14.41
N GLU A 11 13.81 -10.73 14.24
CA GLU A 11 14.10 -9.48 14.94
C GLU A 11 13.15 -8.36 14.52
N LEU A 12 12.85 -8.21 13.22
CA LEU A 12 11.86 -7.24 12.74
C LEU A 12 10.46 -7.52 13.28
N GLU A 13 10.07 -8.80 13.38
CA GLU A 13 8.79 -9.20 13.95
C GLU A 13 8.73 -8.85 15.45
N ARG A 14 9.78 -9.15 16.23
CA ARG A 14 9.87 -8.78 17.65
C ARG A 14 9.81 -7.28 17.88
N GLN A 15 10.36 -6.49 16.97
CA GLN A 15 10.32 -5.03 17.01
C GLN A 15 9.01 -4.43 16.46
N GLY A 16 8.10 -5.24 15.93
CA GLY A 16 6.87 -4.75 15.29
C GLY A 16 7.11 -3.98 13.99
N LEU A 17 8.25 -4.19 13.33
CA LEU A 17 8.66 -3.50 12.09
C LEU A 17 8.31 -4.27 10.81
N THR A 18 7.70 -5.45 10.95
CA THR A 18 7.22 -6.24 9.81
C THR A 18 6.16 -5.46 9.04
N ARG A 19 6.38 -5.32 7.74
CA ARG A 19 5.47 -4.64 6.81
C ARG A 19 4.79 -5.67 5.94
N ARG A 20 3.48 -5.51 5.76
CA ARG A 20 2.69 -6.27 4.78
C ARG A 20 2.08 -5.28 3.80
N ARG A 21 2.16 -5.60 2.51
CA ARG A 21 1.50 -4.80 1.48
C ARG A 21 0.00 -5.01 1.60
N ARG A 22 -0.75 -3.93 1.45
CA ARG A 22 -2.20 -3.99 1.29
C ARG A 22 -2.56 -3.98 -0.18
N VAL A 23 -3.65 -4.63 -0.55
CA VAL A 23 -4.09 -4.70 -1.95
C VAL A 23 -5.14 -3.63 -2.18
N LEU A 24 -4.82 -2.71 -3.09
CA LEU A 24 -5.77 -1.72 -3.62
C LEU A 24 -6.57 -2.37 -4.75
N SER A 25 -7.89 -2.38 -4.66
CA SER A 25 -8.78 -2.99 -5.66
C SER A 25 -9.69 -1.99 -6.38
N SER A 26 -9.42 -0.69 -6.23
CA SER A 26 -10.06 0.39 -6.98
C SER A 26 -9.01 1.23 -7.71
N PRO A 27 -9.40 2.09 -8.67
CA PRO A 27 -8.53 3.16 -9.15
C PRO A 27 -8.09 4.10 -8.03
N GLN A 28 -7.05 4.90 -8.30
CA GLN A 28 -6.60 5.96 -7.39
C GLN A 28 -7.64 7.09 -7.30
N GLY A 29 -7.76 7.69 -6.12
CA GLY A 29 -8.68 8.80 -5.85
C GLY A 29 -8.85 9.06 -4.36
N VAL A 30 -9.80 9.94 -4.02
CA VAL A 30 -10.17 10.29 -2.64
C VAL A 30 -10.82 9.11 -1.92
N ASP A 31 -11.69 8.36 -2.59
CA ASP A 31 -12.25 7.10 -2.11
C ASP A 31 -11.50 5.93 -2.75
N ILE A 32 -11.07 4.97 -1.94
CA ILE A 32 -10.40 3.74 -2.41
C ILE A 32 -10.96 2.49 -1.75
N THR A 33 -10.78 1.35 -2.40
CA THR A 33 -11.01 0.03 -1.82
C THR A 33 -9.67 -0.64 -1.52
N VAL A 34 -9.41 -0.93 -0.24
CA VAL A 34 -8.21 -1.62 0.23
C VAL A 34 -8.62 -2.85 1.01
N ASP A 35 -8.09 -4.01 0.63
CA ASP A 35 -8.40 -5.30 1.25
C ASP A 35 -9.94 -5.53 1.36
N GLY A 36 -10.69 -5.12 0.32
CA GLY A 36 -12.14 -5.25 0.24
C GLY A 36 -12.96 -4.20 1.00
N ARG A 37 -12.32 -3.21 1.63
CA ARG A 37 -13.00 -2.17 2.43
C ARG A 37 -12.89 -0.80 1.76
N ARG A 38 -14.01 -0.06 1.70
CA ARG A 38 -14.02 1.33 1.24
C ARG A 38 -13.47 2.26 2.33
N LEU A 39 -12.51 3.10 1.97
CA LEU A 39 -11.80 4.03 2.85
C LEU A 39 -11.53 5.35 2.12
N VAL A 40 -11.35 6.44 2.89
CA VAL A 40 -10.84 7.71 2.36
C VAL A 40 -9.30 7.65 2.33
N ASN A 41 -8.72 7.98 1.18
CA ASN A 41 -7.31 7.88 0.91
C ASN A 41 -6.54 9.13 1.35
N PHE A 42 -5.87 9.04 2.50
CA PHE A 42 -4.91 10.06 2.96
C PHE A 42 -3.44 9.65 2.76
N CYS A 43 -3.19 8.47 2.17
CA CYS A 43 -1.85 7.90 2.03
C CYS A 43 -1.33 7.92 0.58
N GLY A 44 -2.13 8.43 -0.36
CA GLY A 44 -1.75 8.56 -1.77
C GLY A 44 -0.82 9.75 -2.00
N ASN A 45 -0.10 9.69 -3.13
CA ASN A 45 0.72 10.80 -3.62
C ASN A 45 0.07 11.52 -4.81
N ASP A 46 -1.21 11.24 -5.10
CA ASP A 46 -1.97 11.84 -6.21
C ASP A 46 -2.56 13.20 -5.80
N TYR A 47 -1.68 14.18 -5.57
CA TYR A 47 -2.06 15.49 -5.04
C TYR A 47 -3.03 16.27 -5.95
N LEU A 48 -2.96 16.03 -7.26
CA LEU A 48 -3.78 16.72 -8.25
C LEU A 48 -4.99 15.90 -8.72
N GLY A 49 -5.16 14.67 -8.21
CA GLY A 49 -6.24 13.78 -8.64
C GLY A 49 -6.10 13.33 -10.11
N LEU A 50 -4.87 13.29 -10.63
CA LEU A 50 -4.62 13.01 -12.05
C LEU A 50 -4.34 11.53 -12.32
N ALA A 51 -4.04 10.74 -11.29
CA ALA A 51 -3.68 9.34 -11.47
C ALA A 51 -4.80 8.48 -12.10
N ASN A 52 -6.06 8.93 -12.02
CA ASN A 52 -7.20 8.30 -12.67
C ASN A 52 -8.00 9.28 -13.57
N HIS A 53 -7.41 10.42 -13.96
CA HIS A 53 -8.13 11.41 -14.74
C HIS A 53 -8.31 10.93 -16.20
N PRO A 54 -9.52 10.99 -16.79
CA PRO A 54 -9.80 10.40 -18.11
C PRO A 54 -8.87 10.86 -19.23
N ARG A 55 -8.46 12.14 -19.23
CA ARG A 55 -7.52 12.69 -20.22
C ARG A 55 -6.07 12.19 -20.09
N VAL A 56 -5.71 11.55 -18.97
CA VAL A 56 -4.37 11.03 -18.71
C VAL A 56 -4.28 9.53 -19.03
N VAL A 57 -5.38 8.81 -18.83
CA VAL A 57 -5.45 7.34 -19.01
C VAL A 57 -5.62 6.93 -20.48
N GLN A 58 -5.92 7.89 -21.36
CA GLN A 58 -6.07 7.66 -22.81
C GLN A 58 -4.81 7.10 -23.48
#